data_AF-A0A7V4F0R3-F1
#
_entry.id   AF-A0A7V4F0R3-F1
#
_cell.length_a   1.000
_cell.length_b   1.000
_cell.length_c   1.000
_cell.angle_alpha   90.00
_cell.angle_beta   90.00
_cell.angle_gamma   90.00
#
_symmetry.space_group_name_H-M   'P 1'
#
loop_
_entity.id
_entity.type
_entity.pdbx_description
1 polymer ?
#
loop_
_entity_poly.entity_id
_entity_poly.type
_entity_poly.pdbx_seq_one_letter_code
_entity_poly.pdbx_strand_id
1 'polypeptide(L)'
;MPFRSCIINALPLAIISSAIAIPSANHFPIEKREFVIYESSLSDIIGVLLFNYLIYNTTDGFTGVGVFFVQIIFIVIFSFIVTLGLLLLLRQLKHHVKYTPIVLLIILVYALSKELHLPALLLILSIGIFLANFEKLSHISFIEKLQPEILRHEVRRFKELTVEMTFLIRSLFFLLFGFMIDTDKLTNLSSLLWALGIIIVIYSIRLILLRIFTITPVPLLYMAPRGLITILLFLSIPQEHALPLVNESLIIQIIVFTAFFMILGMLGNKKKYQSERKSRLLL
;
A
#
# COMPACT_ATOMS: atom_id res chain seq x y z
N MET A 1 21.22 -12.31 -17.24
CA MET A 1 19.90 -12.48 -16.59
C MET A 1 18.86 -11.77 -17.43
N PRO A 2 17.64 -12.32 -17.60
CA PRO A 2 16.58 -11.63 -18.32
C PRO A 2 16.21 -10.32 -17.61
N PHE A 3 16.14 -9.21 -18.36
CA PHE A 3 15.84 -7.88 -17.82
C PHE A 3 14.53 -7.86 -17.01
N ARG A 4 13.52 -8.59 -17.50
CA ARG A 4 12.23 -8.77 -16.81
C ARG A 4 12.38 -9.36 -15.41
N SER A 5 13.17 -10.42 -15.24
CA SER A 5 13.42 -11.04 -13.93
C SER A 5 14.14 -10.08 -12.97
N CYS A 6 15.08 -9.27 -13.48
CA CYS A 6 15.73 -8.23 -12.67
C CYS A 6 14.72 -7.21 -12.14
N ILE A 7 13.78 -6.74 -12.96
CA ILE A 7 12.75 -5.80 -12.51
C ILE A 7 11.81 -6.45 -11.49
N ILE A 8 11.35 -7.68 -11.75
CA ILE A 8 10.44 -8.41 -10.85
C ILE A 8 11.05 -8.54 -9.45
N ASN A 9 12.36 -8.78 -9.34
CA ASN A 9 13.04 -8.90 -8.05
C ASN A 9 13.40 -7.55 -7.42
N ALA A 10 13.59 -6.50 -8.21
CA ALA A 10 13.85 -5.16 -7.70
C ALA A 10 12.60 -4.45 -7.19
N LEU A 11 11.42 -4.76 -7.75
CA LEU A 11 10.18 -4.07 -7.48
C LEU A 11 9.72 -4.14 -6.01
N PRO A 12 9.80 -5.29 -5.29
CA PRO A 12 9.52 -5.33 -3.85
C PRO A 12 10.33 -4.32 -3.03
N LEU A 13 11.57 -4.05 -3.45
CA LEU A 13 12.53 -3.16 -2.78
C LEU A 13 12.29 -1.68 -3.10
N ALA A 14 11.48 -1.38 -4.12
CA ALA A 14 11.15 -0.01 -4.51
C ALA A 14 9.95 0.55 -3.72
N ILE A 15 9.10 -0.33 -3.17
CA ILE A 15 7.80 0.03 -2.59
C ILE A 15 7.91 0.52 -1.16
N ILE A 16 7.34 1.69 -0.86
CA ILE A 16 7.34 2.26 0.50
C ILE A 16 6.21 1.64 1.30
N SER A 17 6.51 1.07 2.46
CA SER A 17 5.50 0.45 3.30
C SER A 17 4.58 1.49 3.92
N SER A 18 3.37 1.65 3.34
CA SER A 18 2.31 2.50 3.91
C SER A 18 1.95 2.09 5.33
N ALA A 19 1.99 0.79 5.63
CA ALA A 19 1.72 0.20 6.93
C ALA A 19 2.59 0.77 8.06
N ILE A 20 3.84 1.16 7.75
CA ILE A 20 4.81 1.75 8.69
C ILE A 20 4.85 3.28 8.53
N ALA A 21 4.87 3.78 7.30
CA ALA A 21 5.06 5.20 7.01
C ALA A 21 3.87 6.08 7.46
N ILE A 22 2.64 5.69 7.16
CA ILE A 22 1.42 6.45 7.48
C ILE A 22 1.24 6.68 9.00
N PRO A 23 1.25 5.65 9.87
CA PRO A 23 1.10 5.88 11.30
C PRO A 23 2.26 6.70 11.88
N SER A 24 3.45 6.59 11.31
CA SER A 24 4.65 7.31 11.74
C SER A 24 4.56 8.81 11.40
N ALA A 25 3.89 9.17 10.30
CA ALA A 25 3.71 10.54 9.84
C ALA A 25 2.72 11.37 10.68
N ASN A 26 2.00 10.77 11.65
CA ASN A 26 0.96 11.45 12.43
C ASN A 26 1.44 12.69 13.20
N HIS A 27 2.73 12.75 13.53
CA HIS A 27 3.33 13.87 14.26
C HIS A 27 3.76 15.03 13.36
N PHE A 28 3.72 14.86 12.03
CA PHE A 28 4.13 15.88 11.08
C PHE A 28 3.06 16.97 10.90
N PRO A 29 3.45 18.16 10.42
CA PRO A 29 2.52 19.13 9.86
C PRO A 29 1.65 18.51 8.75
N ILE A 30 0.44 19.05 8.56
CA ILE A 30 -0.58 18.51 7.64
C ILE A 30 -0.03 18.24 6.23
N GLU A 31 0.67 19.22 5.63
CA GLU A 31 1.25 19.12 4.29
C GLU A 31 2.21 17.93 4.15
N LYS A 32 3.14 17.79 5.11
CA LYS A 32 4.14 16.70 5.12
C LYS A 32 3.49 15.35 5.40
N ARG A 33 2.46 15.32 6.24
CA ARG A 33 1.69 14.10 6.54
C ARG A 33 0.92 13.62 5.32
N GLU A 34 0.23 14.53 4.64
CA GLU A 34 -0.50 14.23 3.39
C GLU A 34 0.46 13.73 2.32
N PHE A 35 1.61 14.38 2.15
CA PHE A 35 2.65 13.91 1.23
C PHE A 35 3.02 12.43 1.49
N VAL A 36 3.30 12.06 2.74
CA VAL A 36 3.62 10.66 3.09
C VAL A 36 2.45 9.72 2.82
N ILE A 37 1.22 10.13 3.12
CA ILE A 37 0.02 9.31 2.87
C ILE A 37 -0.13 9.03 1.37
N TYR A 38 -0.05 10.06 0.53
CA TYR A 38 -0.19 9.93 -0.91
C TYR A 38 0.96 9.14 -1.52
N GLU A 39 2.21 9.48 -1.18
CA GLU A 39 3.40 8.81 -1.71
C GLU A 39 3.39 7.32 -1.39
N SER A 40 3.18 6.95 -0.12
CA SER A 40 3.24 5.55 0.31
C SER A 40 2.08 4.72 -0.22
N SER A 41 0.85 5.27 -0.22
CA SER A 41 -0.32 4.57 -0.77
C SER A 41 -0.17 4.34 -2.27
N LEU A 42 0.25 5.36 -3.01
CA LEU A 42 0.45 5.26 -4.46
C LEU A 42 1.61 4.33 -4.79
N SER A 43 2.71 4.37 -4.02
CA SER A 43 3.84 3.44 -4.16
C SER A 43 3.42 1.98 -3.99
N ASP A 44 2.61 1.68 -2.97
CA ASP A 44 2.06 0.33 -2.76
C ASP A 44 1.18 -0.10 -3.95
N ILE A 45 0.23 0.76 -4.38
CA ILE A 45 -0.72 0.42 -5.46
C ILE A 45 -0.01 0.22 -6.79
N ILE A 46 0.78 1.21 -7.22
CA ILE A 46 1.50 1.16 -8.51
C ILE A 46 2.53 0.03 -8.48
N GLY A 47 3.20 -0.18 -7.35
CA GLY A 47 4.18 -1.25 -7.19
C GLY A 47 3.57 -2.63 -7.39
N VAL A 48 2.46 -2.94 -6.71
CA VAL A 48 1.80 -4.24 -6.90
C VAL A 48 1.17 -4.37 -8.29
N LEU A 49 0.63 -3.28 -8.82
CA LEU A 49 0.05 -3.25 -10.16
C LEU A 49 1.09 -3.56 -11.24
N LEU A 50 2.25 -2.91 -11.18
CA LEU A 50 3.37 -3.17 -12.08
C LEU A 50 3.91 -4.59 -11.89
N PHE A 51 3.95 -5.10 -10.65
CA PHE A 51 4.40 -6.45 -10.35
C PHE A 51 3.51 -7.50 -11.01
N ASN A 52 2.19 -7.37 -10.84
CA ASN A 52 1.22 -8.27 -11.47
C ASN A 52 1.28 -8.18 -12.99
N TYR A 53 1.45 -6.97 -13.54
CA TYR A 53 1.64 -6.81 -14.98
C TYR A 53 2.85 -7.60 -15.47
N LEU A 54 3.99 -7.47 -14.80
CA LEU A 54 5.24 -8.14 -15.17
C LEU A 54 5.23 -9.65 -14.96
N ILE A 55 4.42 -10.18 -14.05
CA ILE A 55 4.25 -11.64 -13.89
C ILE A 55 3.31 -12.19 -14.94
N TYR A 56 2.11 -11.62 -15.07
CA TYR A 56 1.02 -12.25 -15.83
C TYR A 56 0.97 -11.88 -17.31
N ASN A 57 1.52 -10.74 -17.73
CA ASN A 57 1.56 -10.39 -19.15
C ASN A 57 2.85 -10.91 -19.78
N THR A 58 2.72 -11.97 -20.56
CA THR A 58 3.81 -12.56 -21.36
C THR A 58 3.93 -11.95 -22.76
N THR A 59 2.97 -11.12 -23.17
CA THR A 59 2.99 -10.40 -24.44
C THR A 59 3.89 -9.18 -24.36
N ASP A 60 5.10 -9.31 -24.91
CA ASP A 60 6.03 -8.19 -25.03
C ASP A 60 5.52 -7.16 -26.06
N GLY A 61 5.55 -5.87 -25.70
CA GLY A 61 5.31 -4.75 -26.62
C GLY A 61 4.07 -3.89 -26.33
N PHE A 62 3.73 -3.01 -27.28
CA PHE A 62 2.62 -2.05 -27.19
C PHE A 62 1.24 -2.72 -27.01
N THR A 63 1.09 -3.96 -27.45
CA THR A 63 -0.15 -4.74 -27.33
C THR A 63 -0.44 -5.14 -25.87
N GLY A 64 0.58 -5.56 -25.12
CA GLY A 64 0.44 -5.90 -23.70
C GLY A 64 0.00 -4.70 -22.85
N VAL A 65 0.56 -3.52 -23.13
CA VAL A 65 0.16 -2.26 -22.46
C VAL A 65 -1.29 -1.90 -22.79
N GLY A 66 -1.72 -2.07 -24.04
CA GLY A 66 -3.10 -1.80 -24.45
C GLY A 66 -4.11 -2.71 -23.73
N VAL A 67 -3.84 -4.02 -23.69
CA VAL A 67 -4.68 -5.00 -22.97
C VAL A 67 -4.76 -4.64 -21.48
N PHE A 68 -3.63 -4.30 -20.88
CA PHE A 68 -3.57 -3.92 -19.48
C PHE A 68 -4.37 -2.64 -19.16
N PHE A 69 -4.35 -1.64 -20.04
CA PHE A 69 -5.15 -0.44 -19.89
C PHE A 69 -6.66 -0.74 -19.98
N VAL A 70 -7.07 -1.61 -20.89
CA VAL A 70 -8.46 -2.09 -20.99
C VAL A 70 -8.87 -2.84 -19.71
N GLN A 71 -7.99 -3.67 -19.15
CA GLN A 71 -8.23 -4.33 -17.86
C GLN A 71 -8.45 -3.32 -16.73
N ILE A 72 -7.67 -2.25 -16.66
CA ILE A 72 -7.85 -1.18 -15.67
C ILE A 72 -9.25 -0.56 -15.81
N ILE A 73 -9.66 -0.19 -17.03
CA ILE A 73 -10.99 0.38 -17.28
C ILE A 73 -12.08 -0.60 -16.84
N PHE A 74 -11.95 -1.88 -17.21
CA PHE A 74 -12.88 -2.91 -16.81
C PHE A 74 -12.98 -3.03 -15.28
N ILE A 75 -11.86 -3.00 -14.56
CA ILE A 75 -11.82 -3.05 -13.09
C ILE A 75 -12.51 -1.84 -12.46
N VAL A 76 -12.31 -0.64 -13.01
CA VAL A 76 -12.95 0.58 -12.51
C VAL A 76 -14.48 0.50 -12.70
N ILE A 77 -14.94 0.01 -13.84
CA ILE A 77 -16.38 -0.19 -14.08
C ILE A 77 -16.95 -1.30 -13.19
N PHE A 78 -16.24 -2.42 -13.08
CA PHE A 78 -16.67 -3.56 -12.28
C PHE A 78 -16.70 -3.24 -10.77
N SER A 79 -15.69 -2.54 -10.25
CA SER A 79 -15.69 -2.06 -8.85
C SER A 79 -16.82 -1.09 -8.58
N PHE A 80 -17.21 -0.25 -9.53
CA PHE A 80 -18.37 0.61 -9.40
C PHE A 80 -19.65 -0.23 -9.19
N ILE A 81 -19.88 -1.25 -10.03
CA ILE A 81 -21.03 -2.16 -9.90
C ILE A 81 -21.03 -2.87 -8.54
N VAL A 82 -19.88 -3.42 -8.13
CA VAL A 82 -19.74 -4.08 -6.83
C VAL A 82 -20.03 -3.10 -5.68
N THR A 83 -19.58 -1.86 -5.79
CA THR A 83 -19.85 -0.82 -4.77
C THR A 83 -21.33 -0.52 -4.64
N LEU A 84 -22.07 -0.46 -5.75
CA LEU A 84 -23.53 -0.33 -5.71
C LEU A 84 -24.18 -1.52 -4.98
N GLY A 85 -23.70 -2.73 -5.24
CA GLY A 85 -24.11 -3.93 -4.51
C GLY A 85 -23.85 -3.84 -3.00
N LEU A 86 -22.67 -3.36 -2.61
CA LEU A 86 -22.30 -3.16 -1.20
C LEU A 86 -23.18 -2.10 -0.52
N LEU A 87 -23.49 -0.99 -1.20
CA LEU A 87 -24.39 0.04 -0.69
C LEU A 87 -25.81 -0.50 -0.48
N LEU A 88 -26.31 -1.33 -1.39
CA LEU A 88 -27.61 -1.98 -1.23
C LEU A 88 -27.64 -2.92 -0.03
N LEU A 89 -26.56 -3.68 0.18
CA LEU A 89 -26.42 -4.62 1.28
C LEU A 89 -26.30 -3.88 2.63
N LEU A 90 -25.54 -2.78 2.68
CA LEU A 90 -25.47 -1.86 3.83
C LEU A 90 -26.86 -1.33 4.23
N ARG A 91 -27.71 -1.00 3.24
CA ARG A 91 -29.09 -0.54 3.50
C ARG A 91 -29.97 -1.66 4.06
N GLN A 92 -29.87 -2.87 3.51
CA GLN A 92 -30.78 -3.97 3.86
C GLN A 92 -30.47 -4.60 5.22
N LEU A 93 -29.21 -4.59 5.66
CA LEU A 93 -28.81 -5.23 6.91
C LEU A 93 -29.13 -4.35 8.13
N LYS A 94 -30.21 -4.72 8.85
CA LYS A 94 -30.65 -4.04 10.09
C LYS A 94 -30.07 -4.62 11.38
N HIS A 95 -29.29 -5.71 11.29
CA HIS A 95 -28.75 -6.43 12.46
C HIS A 95 -27.46 -5.83 13.04
N HIS A 96 -27.15 -6.16 14.30
CA HIS A 96 -25.98 -5.67 15.04
C HIS A 96 -24.63 -6.12 14.41
N VAL A 97 -24.60 -7.26 13.71
CA VAL A 97 -23.39 -7.83 13.08
C VAL A 97 -23.39 -7.68 11.55
N LYS A 98 -23.83 -6.52 11.05
CA LYS A 98 -24.03 -6.27 9.61
C LYS A 98 -22.75 -6.06 8.78
N TYR A 99 -21.63 -5.73 9.42
CA TYR A 99 -20.39 -5.40 8.71
C TYR A 99 -19.56 -6.65 8.35
N THR A 100 -19.70 -7.74 9.10
CA THR A 100 -19.00 -9.00 8.81
C THR A 100 -19.38 -9.58 7.43
N PRO A 101 -20.67 -9.65 7.02
CA PRO A 101 -21.04 -10.04 5.67
C PRO A 101 -20.44 -9.17 4.57
N ILE A 102 -20.28 -7.86 4.81
CA ILE A 102 -19.68 -6.91 3.86
C ILE A 102 -18.19 -7.23 3.67
N VAL A 103 -17.48 -7.47 4.77
CA VAL A 103 -16.07 -7.89 4.74
C VAL A 103 -15.93 -9.22 3.99
N LEU A 104 -16.78 -10.20 4.29
CA LEU A 104 -16.77 -11.50 3.60
C LEU A 104 -17.03 -11.34 2.10
N LEU A 105 -17.95 -10.46 1.70
CA LEU A 105 -18.21 -10.16 0.30
C LEU A 105 -16.99 -9.51 -0.38
N ILE A 106 -16.30 -8.58 0.30
CA ILE A 106 -15.07 -7.98 -0.24
C ILE A 106 -13.96 -9.03 -0.39
N ILE A 107 -13.80 -9.93 0.58
CA ILE A 107 -12.85 -11.05 0.49
C ILE A 107 -13.23 -11.99 -0.67
N LEU A 108 -14.51 -12.29 -0.85
CA LEU A 108 -14.99 -13.11 -1.96
C LEU A 108 -14.70 -12.43 -3.31
N VAL A 109 -15.01 -11.14 -3.44
CA VAL A 109 -14.71 -10.35 -4.65
C VAL A 109 -13.20 -10.33 -4.94
N TYR A 110 -12.37 -10.21 -3.91
CA TYR A 110 -10.93 -10.30 -4.03
C TYR A 110 -10.47 -11.67 -4.53
N ALA A 111 -10.98 -12.75 -3.94
CA ALA A 111 -10.65 -14.11 -4.33
C ALA A 111 -11.04 -14.39 -5.79
N LEU A 112 -12.27 -14.03 -6.18
CA LEU A 112 -12.74 -14.15 -7.57
C LEU A 112 -11.89 -13.33 -8.53
N SER A 113 -11.53 -12.09 -8.16
CA SER A 113 -10.67 -11.25 -8.98
C SER A 113 -9.27 -11.85 -9.17
N LYS A 114 -8.75 -12.55 -8.16
CA LYS A 114 -7.44 -13.20 -8.22
C LYS A 114 -7.46 -14.40 -9.18
N GLU A 115 -8.52 -15.21 -9.14
CA GLU A 115 -8.74 -16.33 -10.07
C GLU A 115 -8.90 -15.85 -11.52
N LEU A 116 -9.50 -14.67 -11.73
CA LEU A 116 -9.62 -14.05 -13.05
C LEU A 116 -8.34 -13.33 -13.52
N HIS A 117 -7.23 -13.45 -12.78
CA HIS A 117 -5.97 -12.74 -13.03
C HIS A 117 -6.10 -11.21 -13.14
N LEU A 118 -7.17 -10.65 -12.58
CA LEU A 118 -7.36 -9.21 -12.53
C LEU A 118 -6.52 -8.62 -11.39
N PRO A 119 -5.99 -7.38 -11.53
CA PRO A 119 -5.41 -6.59 -10.43
C PRO A 119 -6.34 -6.42 -9.22
N ALA A 120 -6.48 -7.45 -8.38
CA ALA A 120 -7.47 -7.53 -7.31
C ALA A 120 -7.32 -6.44 -6.24
N LEU A 121 -6.08 -5.98 -6.01
CA LEU A 121 -5.82 -4.85 -5.11
C LEU A 121 -6.35 -3.52 -5.67
N LEU A 122 -6.24 -3.32 -7.00
CA LEU A 122 -6.82 -2.14 -7.66
C LEU A 122 -8.35 -2.18 -7.59
N LEU A 123 -8.94 -3.37 -7.69
CA LEU A 123 -10.37 -3.58 -7.52
C LEU A 123 -10.84 -3.20 -6.11
N ILE A 124 -10.20 -3.74 -5.05
CA ILE A 124 -10.52 -3.38 -3.66
C ILE A 124 -10.34 -1.89 -3.42
N LEU A 125 -9.25 -1.31 -3.93
CA LEU A 125 -8.99 0.13 -3.81
C LEU A 125 -10.12 0.94 -4.44
N SER A 126 -10.50 0.61 -5.66
CA SER A 126 -11.55 1.33 -6.40
C SER A 126 -12.88 1.24 -5.66
N ILE A 127 -13.23 0.06 -5.12
CA ILE A 127 -14.39 -0.13 -4.25
C ILE A 127 -14.30 0.80 -3.03
N GLY A 128 -13.15 0.83 -2.35
CA GLY A 128 -12.93 1.69 -1.19
C GLY A 128 -13.06 3.18 -1.50
N ILE A 129 -12.54 3.63 -2.65
CA ILE A 129 -12.65 5.02 -3.11
C ILE A 129 -14.10 5.38 -3.42
N PHE A 130 -14.82 4.54 -4.17
CA PHE A 130 -16.23 4.76 -4.49
C PHE A 130 -17.08 4.75 -3.24
N LEU A 131 -16.86 3.82 -2.31
CA LEU A 131 -17.58 3.76 -1.05
C LEU A 131 -17.30 4.98 -0.17
N ALA A 132 -16.06 5.44 -0.09
CA ALA A 132 -15.72 6.65 0.68
C ALA A 132 -16.27 7.95 0.07
N ASN A 133 -16.55 7.96 -1.24
CA ASN A 133 -17.05 9.13 -1.97
C ASN A 133 -18.52 8.95 -2.41
N PHE A 134 -19.25 8.01 -1.81
CA PHE A 134 -20.59 7.65 -2.26
C PHE A 134 -21.58 8.83 -2.21
N GLU A 135 -21.35 9.81 -1.34
CA GLU A 135 -22.16 11.02 -1.26
C GLU A 135 -22.11 11.87 -2.54
N LYS A 136 -20.96 11.89 -3.23
CA LYS A 136 -20.83 12.59 -4.54
C LYS A 136 -21.62 11.91 -5.64
N LEU A 137 -21.98 10.64 -5.44
CA LEU A 137 -22.82 9.86 -6.33
C LEU A 137 -24.32 10.05 -6.04
N SER A 138 -24.70 10.88 -5.05
CA SER A 138 -26.10 11.13 -4.66
C SER A 138 -26.97 11.80 -5.74
N HIS A 139 -26.36 12.42 -6.76
CA HIS A 139 -27.08 12.94 -7.93
C HIS A 139 -27.65 11.85 -8.84
N ILE A 140 -27.24 10.59 -8.66
CA ILE A 140 -27.79 9.45 -9.38
C ILE A 140 -29.10 9.05 -8.69
N SER A 141 -30.21 9.07 -9.43
CA SER A 141 -31.57 8.79 -8.91
C SER A 141 -31.73 7.47 -8.15
N PHE A 142 -30.87 6.49 -8.44
CA PHE A 142 -30.80 5.22 -7.71
C PHE A 142 -30.22 5.38 -6.29
N ILE A 143 -29.25 6.28 -6.10
CA ILE A 143 -28.56 6.55 -4.84
C ILE A 143 -29.37 7.51 -3.96
N GLU A 144 -30.17 8.39 -4.55
CA GLU A 144 -31.14 9.20 -3.82
C GLU A 144 -32.21 8.32 -3.12
N LYS A 145 -32.69 7.26 -3.79
CA LYS A 145 -33.63 6.26 -3.24
C LYS A 145 -33.04 5.38 -2.13
N LEU A 146 -31.74 5.49 -1.88
CA LEU A 146 -30.98 4.65 -0.96
C LEU A 146 -30.86 5.25 0.46
N GLN A 147 -31.57 6.36 0.75
CA GLN A 147 -31.55 7.09 2.04
C GLN A 147 -30.13 7.54 2.42
N PRO A 148 -29.60 8.60 1.77
CA PRO A 148 -28.20 9.00 1.87
C PRO A 148 -27.71 9.22 3.31
N GLU A 149 -28.56 9.76 4.20
CA GLU A 149 -28.22 10.00 5.61
C GLU A 149 -27.91 8.74 6.40
N ILE A 150 -28.73 7.69 6.23
CA ILE A 150 -28.52 6.42 6.91
C ILE A 150 -27.24 5.77 6.36
N LEU A 151 -27.08 5.74 5.04
CA LEU A 151 -25.87 5.21 4.42
C LEU A 151 -24.59 5.92 4.86
N ARG A 152 -24.62 7.24 5.08
CA ARG A 152 -23.46 8.00 5.58
C ARG A 152 -22.94 7.43 6.89
N HIS A 153 -23.87 7.22 7.82
CA HIS A 153 -23.55 6.67 9.12
C HIS A 153 -23.04 5.23 9.02
N GLU A 154 -23.63 4.41 8.16
CA GLU A 154 -23.23 3.02 7.94
C GLU A 154 -21.84 2.90 7.29
N VAL A 155 -21.56 3.69 6.26
CA VAL A 155 -20.24 3.76 5.60
C VAL A 155 -19.17 4.24 6.58
N ARG A 156 -19.49 5.22 7.43
CA ARG A 156 -18.57 5.71 8.47
C ARG A 156 -18.22 4.61 9.47
N ARG A 157 -19.23 3.90 10.00
CA ARG A 157 -18.99 2.78 10.93
C ARG A 157 -18.21 1.65 10.27
N PHE A 158 -18.50 1.34 9.02
CA PHE A 158 -17.73 0.35 8.25
C PHE A 158 -16.26 0.76 8.11
N LYS A 159 -15.99 2.05 7.85
CA LYS A 159 -14.63 2.61 7.80
C LYS A 159 -13.92 2.47 9.16
N GLU A 160 -14.59 2.81 10.26
CA GLU A 160 -14.04 2.68 11.62
C GLU A 160 -13.64 1.23 11.92
N LEU A 161 -14.52 0.26 11.63
CA LEU A 161 -14.23 -1.18 11.77
C LEU A 161 -13.07 -1.63 10.87
N THR A 162 -13.02 -1.15 9.63
CA THR A 162 -11.94 -1.51 8.69
C THR A 162 -10.59 -0.99 9.19
N VAL A 163 -10.55 0.19 9.81
CA VAL A 163 -9.33 0.75 10.42
C VAL A 163 -8.86 -0.12 11.59
N GLU A 164 -9.77 -0.54 12.48
CA GLU A 164 -9.44 -1.44 13.59
C GLU A 164 -8.93 -2.81 13.11
N MET A 165 -9.61 -3.42 12.14
CA MET A 165 -9.16 -4.69 11.57
C MET A 165 -7.83 -4.58 10.84
N THR A 166 -7.60 -3.48 10.10
CA THR A 166 -6.32 -3.24 9.44
C THR A 166 -5.20 -3.08 10.47
N PHE A 167 -5.46 -2.39 11.59
CA PHE A 167 -4.52 -2.28 12.70
C PHE A 167 -4.18 -3.66 13.28
N LEU A 168 -5.18 -4.50 13.50
CA LEU A 168 -5.01 -5.87 14.03
C LEU A 168 -4.20 -6.74 13.07
N ILE A 169 -4.59 -6.81 11.79
CA ILE A 169 -3.89 -7.61 10.77
C ILE A 169 -2.43 -7.16 10.65
N ARG A 170 -2.19 -5.85 10.61
CA ARG A 170 -0.83 -5.29 10.55
C ARG A 170 0.01 -5.68 11.76
N SER A 171 -0.57 -5.59 12.96
CA SER A 171 0.15 -5.91 14.21
C SER A 171 0.49 -7.39 14.27
N LEU A 172 -0.45 -8.27 13.91
CA LEU A 172 -0.20 -9.71 13.81
C LEU A 172 0.85 -10.03 12.76
N PHE A 173 0.78 -9.39 11.58
CA PHE A 173 1.75 -9.60 10.52
C PHE A 173 3.18 -9.26 10.99
N PHE A 174 3.39 -8.09 11.60
CA PHE A 174 4.73 -7.71 12.07
C PHE A 174 5.20 -8.54 13.27
N LEU A 175 4.28 -8.99 14.13
CA LEU A 175 4.59 -9.90 15.23
C LEU A 175 5.07 -11.25 14.70
N LEU A 176 4.31 -11.86 13.79
CA LEU A 176 4.66 -13.13 13.16
C LEU A 176 5.94 -13.01 12.35
N PHE A 177 6.07 -11.94 11.56
CA PHE A 177 7.29 -11.66 10.82
C PHE A 177 8.49 -11.55 11.75
N GLY A 178 8.39 -10.78 12.84
CA GLY A 178 9.44 -10.65 13.84
C GLY A 178 9.83 -11.98 14.48
N PHE A 179 8.86 -12.86 14.74
CA PHE A 179 9.10 -14.21 15.26
C PHE A 179 9.77 -15.14 14.25
N MET A 180 9.49 -14.97 12.95
CA MET A 180 10.10 -15.75 11.87
C MET A 180 11.51 -15.32 11.50
N ILE A 181 12.00 -14.18 12.01
CA ILE A 181 13.36 -13.71 11.73
C ILE A 181 14.35 -14.63 12.43
N ASP A 182 15.13 -15.34 11.62
CA ASP A 182 16.31 -16.07 12.06
C ASP A 182 17.50 -15.12 12.21
N THR A 183 18.16 -15.14 13.37
CA THR A 183 19.33 -14.30 13.67
C THR A 183 20.48 -14.54 12.71
N ASP A 184 20.60 -15.76 12.18
CA ASP A 184 21.65 -16.13 11.22
C ASP A 184 21.42 -15.47 9.87
N LYS A 185 20.15 -15.30 9.48
CA LYS A 185 19.77 -14.55 8.27
C LYS A 185 20.06 -13.06 8.41
N LEU A 186 19.85 -12.49 9.60
CA LEU A 186 20.14 -11.08 9.87
C LEU A 186 21.64 -10.77 9.79
N THR A 187 22.47 -11.68 10.29
CA THR A 187 23.93 -11.50 10.39
C THR A 187 24.72 -12.03 9.19
N ASN A 188 24.03 -12.53 8.16
CA ASN A 188 24.66 -13.04 6.95
C ASN A 188 25.46 -11.92 6.23
N LEU A 189 26.79 -11.98 6.36
CA LEU A 189 27.71 -10.97 5.84
C LEU A 189 27.67 -10.83 4.32
N SER A 190 27.40 -11.93 3.61
CA SER A 190 27.34 -11.91 2.14
C SER A 190 26.14 -11.10 1.64
N SER A 191 24.98 -11.21 2.31
CA SER A 191 23.79 -10.43 1.98
C SER A 191 23.85 -9.01 2.53
N LEU A 192 24.58 -8.80 3.64
CA LEU A 192 24.70 -7.51 4.32
C LEU A 192 25.30 -6.43 3.44
N LEU A 193 26.37 -6.75 2.69
CA LEU A 193 27.01 -5.79 1.79
C LEU A 193 26.05 -5.33 0.68
N TRP A 194 25.29 -6.28 0.12
CA TRP A 194 24.26 -5.98 -0.87
C TRP A 194 23.11 -5.17 -0.28
N ALA A 195 22.64 -5.51 0.92
CA ALA A 195 21.58 -4.77 1.62
C ALA A 195 21.98 -3.30 1.81
N LEU A 196 23.19 -3.04 2.32
CA LEU A 196 23.71 -1.69 2.52
C LEU A 196 23.84 -0.93 1.18
N GLY A 197 24.36 -1.58 0.14
CA GLY A 197 24.45 -0.97 -1.20
C GLY A 197 23.08 -0.58 -1.75
N ILE A 198 22.09 -1.46 -1.63
CA ILE A 198 20.71 -1.20 -2.07
C ILE A 198 20.08 -0.06 -1.26
N ILE A 199 20.28 -0.03 0.05
CA ILE A 199 19.78 1.04 0.92
C ILE A 199 20.38 2.39 0.50
N ILE A 200 21.69 2.44 0.25
CA ILE A 200 22.36 3.65 -0.23
C ILE A 200 21.73 4.12 -1.55
N VAL A 201 21.48 3.21 -2.49
CA VAL A 201 20.81 3.52 -3.76
C VAL A 201 19.39 4.06 -3.53
N ILE A 202 18.59 3.40 -2.68
CA ILE A 202 17.23 3.82 -2.34
C ILE A 202 17.21 5.26 -1.81
N TYR A 203 18.04 5.57 -0.82
CA TYR A 203 18.07 6.91 -0.21
C TYR A 203 18.73 7.95 -1.12
N SER A 204 19.67 7.56 -1.98
CA SER A 204 20.26 8.46 -2.98
C SER A 204 19.24 8.87 -4.02
N ILE A 205 18.51 7.90 -4.59
CA ILE A 205 17.41 8.17 -5.54
C ILE A 205 16.35 9.04 -4.87
N ARG A 206 15.95 8.71 -3.63
CA ARG A 206 14.97 9.50 -2.88
C ARG A 206 15.43 10.94 -2.67
N LEU A 207 16.68 11.16 -2.30
CA LEU A 207 17.23 12.52 -2.13
C LEU A 207 17.19 13.31 -3.44
N ILE A 208 17.54 12.68 -4.56
CA ILE A 208 17.49 13.30 -5.88
C ILE A 208 16.05 13.67 -6.23
N LEU A 209 15.10 12.74 -6.07
CA LEU A 209 13.68 12.99 -6.36
C LEU A 209 13.13 14.14 -5.51
N LEU A 210 13.38 14.15 -4.21
CA LEU A 210 12.92 15.24 -3.33
C LEU A 210 13.50 16.60 -3.75
N ARG A 211 14.77 16.65 -4.19
CA ARG A 211 15.38 17.88 -4.70
C ARG A 211 14.78 18.33 -6.03
N ILE A 212 14.54 17.40 -6.96
CA ILE A 212 13.92 17.69 -8.27
C ILE A 212 12.53 18.30 -8.07
N PHE A 213 11.73 17.75 -7.16
CA PHE A 213 10.39 18.27 -6.86
C PHE A 213 10.40 19.47 -5.89
N THR A 214 11.57 20.03 -5.56
CA THR A 214 11.74 21.18 -4.65
C THR A 214 11.13 20.96 -3.25
N ILE A 215 11.04 19.69 -2.82
CA ILE A 215 10.50 19.31 -1.52
C ILE A 215 11.62 19.34 -0.50
N THR A 216 11.37 19.95 0.67
CA THR A 216 12.35 19.98 1.75
C THR A 216 12.66 18.54 2.21
N PRO A 217 13.90 18.06 2.07
CA PRO A 217 14.20 16.64 2.21
C PRO A 217 14.07 16.18 3.65
N VAL A 218 14.40 17.02 4.63
CA VAL A 218 14.22 16.66 6.05
C VAL A 218 12.82 17.12 6.49
N PRO A 219 11.94 16.21 6.94
CA PRO A 219 12.23 14.82 7.35
C PRO A 219 11.86 13.71 6.37
N LEU A 220 11.26 14.07 5.24
CA LEU A 220 10.65 13.13 4.30
C LEU A 220 11.64 12.12 3.71
N LEU A 221 12.93 12.45 3.66
CA LEU A 221 14.01 11.56 3.26
C LEU A 221 14.01 10.27 4.08
N TYR A 222 13.76 10.35 5.39
CA TYR A 222 13.77 9.21 6.30
C TYR A 222 12.47 8.38 6.23
N MET A 223 11.41 8.90 5.61
CA MET A 223 10.09 8.26 5.53
C MET A 223 10.00 7.28 4.35
N ALA A 224 10.92 6.33 4.27
CA ALA A 224 10.93 5.29 3.22
C ALA A 224 11.14 3.87 3.80
N PRO A 225 10.38 3.45 4.83
CA PRO A 225 10.49 2.09 5.34
C PRO A 225 10.03 1.07 4.29
N ARG A 226 10.68 -0.09 4.24
CA ARG A 226 10.18 -1.29 3.55
C ARG A 226 9.47 -2.19 4.55
N GLY A 227 8.57 -3.06 4.10
CA GLY A 227 7.72 -3.81 5.05
C GLY A 227 6.76 -4.79 4.40
N LEU A 228 5.48 -4.73 4.78
CA LEU A 228 4.48 -5.75 4.47
C LEU A 228 4.38 -6.10 2.97
N ILE A 229 4.17 -5.10 2.11
CA ILE A 229 4.04 -5.35 0.66
C ILE A 229 5.35 -5.86 0.05
N THR A 230 6.51 -5.40 0.53
CA THR A 230 7.82 -5.92 0.11
C THR A 230 7.91 -7.43 0.36
N ILE A 231 7.48 -7.91 1.53
CA ILE A 231 7.50 -9.34 1.87
C ILE A 231 6.50 -10.11 0.99
N LEU A 232 5.27 -9.61 0.86
CA LEU A 232 4.24 -10.28 0.08
C LEU A 232 4.62 -10.42 -1.39
N LEU A 233 5.18 -9.38 -1.99
CA LEU A 233 5.64 -9.44 -3.38
C LEU A 233 6.83 -10.37 -3.53
N PHE A 234 7.82 -10.31 -2.63
CA PHE A 234 8.96 -11.22 -2.65
C PHE A 234 8.52 -12.70 -2.62
N LEU A 235 7.60 -13.05 -1.71
CA LEU A 235 7.05 -14.41 -1.61
C LEU A 235 6.19 -14.81 -2.81
N SER A 236 5.72 -13.84 -3.60
CA SER A 236 4.89 -14.07 -4.79
C SER A 236 5.72 -14.19 -6.08
N ILE A 237 7.05 -14.07 -6.03
CA ILE A 237 7.93 -14.21 -7.20
C ILE A 237 7.96 -15.70 -7.61
N PRO A 238 7.56 -16.04 -8.85
CA PRO A 238 7.69 -17.41 -9.37
C PRO A 238 9.14 -17.88 -9.39
N GLN A 239 9.39 -19.17 -9.14
CA GLN A 239 10.76 -19.72 -9.07
C GLN A 239 11.57 -19.48 -10.35
N GLU A 240 10.93 -19.48 -11.52
CA GLU A 240 11.53 -19.15 -12.82
C GLU A 240 12.07 -17.71 -12.94
N HIS A 241 11.62 -16.82 -12.07
CA HIS A 241 12.07 -15.43 -12.02
C HIS A 241 12.89 -15.12 -10.77
N ALA A 242 12.94 -16.02 -9.79
CA ALA A 242 13.67 -15.81 -8.55
C ALA A 242 15.18 -15.67 -8.82
N LEU A 243 15.77 -14.59 -8.32
CA LEU A 243 17.22 -14.38 -8.41
C LEU A 243 17.90 -14.84 -7.11
N PRO A 244 18.98 -15.65 -7.19
CA PRO A 244 19.69 -16.12 -5.99
C PRO A 244 20.21 -14.98 -5.09
N LEU A 245 20.49 -13.82 -5.68
CA LEU A 245 20.93 -12.63 -4.97
C LEU A 245 19.83 -12.07 -4.05
N VAL A 246 18.58 -12.08 -4.52
CA VAL A 246 17.44 -11.57 -3.76
C VAL A 246 16.86 -12.73 -2.96
N ASN A 247 17.49 -12.98 -1.81
CA ASN A 247 17.10 -14.03 -0.89
C ASN A 247 16.40 -13.46 0.35
N GLU A 248 15.88 -14.33 1.20
CA GLU A 248 15.20 -13.95 2.44
C GLU A 248 16.05 -13.07 3.36
N SER A 249 17.36 -13.38 3.49
CA SER A 249 18.29 -12.62 4.33
C SER A 249 18.37 -11.16 3.88
N LEU A 250 18.52 -10.94 2.57
CA LEU A 250 18.57 -9.60 1.98
C LEU A 250 17.28 -8.82 2.25
N ILE A 251 16.12 -9.44 2.03
CA ILE A 251 14.82 -8.78 2.25
C ILE A 251 14.64 -8.38 3.71
N ILE A 252 14.93 -9.29 4.65
CA ILE A 252 14.82 -9.03 6.09
C ILE A 252 15.77 -7.88 6.48
N GLN A 253 17.04 -7.92 6.07
CA GLN A 253 18.01 -6.87 6.36
C GLN A 253 17.55 -5.50 5.86
N ILE A 254 17.05 -5.41 4.63
CA ILE A 254 16.53 -4.15 4.07
C ILE A 254 15.34 -3.63 4.87
N ILE A 255 14.39 -4.49 5.24
CA ILE A 255 13.21 -4.09 6.03
C ILE A 255 13.63 -3.56 7.39
N VAL A 256 14.49 -4.29 8.10
CA VAL A 256 14.95 -3.90 9.44
C VAL A 256 15.75 -2.60 9.39
N PHE A 257 16.72 -2.47 8.48
CA PHE A 257 17.54 -1.28 8.40
C PHE A 257 16.77 -0.05 7.93
N THR A 258 15.85 -0.18 6.98
CA THR A 258 15.03 0.96 6.55
C THR A 258 14.05 1.42 7.64
N ALA A 259 13.48 0.48 8.41
CA ALA A 259 12.68 0.82 9.59
C ALA A 259 13.53 1.53 10.67
N PHE A 260 14.73 1.02 10.94
CA PHE A 260 15.65 1.64 11.89
C PHE A 260 16.08 3.05 11.46
N PHE A 261 16.42 3.23 10.19
CA PHE A 261 16.80 4.53 9.63
C PHE A 261 15.65 5.55 9.73
N MET A 262 14.41 5.13 9.49
CA MET A 262 13.23 5.96 9.71
C MET A 262 13.09 6.38 11.18
N ILE A 263 13.23 5.43 12.12
CA ILE A 263 13.16 5.71 13.57
C ILE A 263 14.21 6.75 13.98
N LEU A 264 15.47 6.57 13.57
CA LEU A 264 16.54 7.52 13.85
C LEU A 264 16.24 8.92 13.27
N GLY A 265 15.77 8.98 12.02
CA GLY A 265 15.40 10.22 11.36
C GLY A 265 14.24 10.96 12.03
N MET A 266 13.28 10.22 12.60
CA MET A 266 12.17 10.77 13.37
C MET A 266 12.60 11.30 14.74
N LEU A 267 13.43 10.55 15.46
CA LEU A 267 13.93 10.95 16.78
C LEU A 267 14.80 12.23 16.69
N GLY A 268 15.70 12.30 15.72
CA GLY A 268 16.59 13.44 15.53
C GLY A 268 15.88 14.77 15.21
N ASN A 269 14.66 14.71 14.69
CA ASN A 269 13.92 15.89 14.21
C ASN A 269 12.65 16.21 15.04
N LYS A 270 12.41 15.50 16.14
CA LYS A 270 11.19 15.59 16.96
C LYS A 270 10.87 17.02 17.44
N LYS A 271 11.89 17.79 17.84
CA LYS A 271 11.72 19.18 18.33
C LYS A 271 11.28 20.14 17.21
N LYS A 272 11.80 19.97 15.99
CA LYS A 272 11.48 20.80 14.83
C LYS A 272 10.04 20.61 14.34
N TYR A 273 9.50 19.39 14.45
CA TYR A 273 8.11 19.10 14.06
C TYR A 273 7.09 19.77 14.98
N GLN A 274 7.36 19.77 16.29
CA GLN A 274 6.46 20.35 17.28
C GLN A 274 6.41 21.89 17.19
N SER A 275 7.55 22.54 16.87
CA SER A 275 7.59 24.00 16.67
C SER A 275 6.89 24.43 15.37
N GLU A 276 7.10 23.72 14.25
CA GLU A 276 6.43 23.99 12.97
C GLU A 276 4.90 23.82 13.09
N ARG A 277 4.44 22.78 13.80
CA ARG A 277 3.01 22.53 14.01
C ARG A 277 2.35 23.59 14.90
N LYS A 278 3.01 24.04 15.97
CA LYS A 278 2.46 25.09 16.87
C LYS A 278 2.38 26.45 16.18
N SER A 279 3.40 26.82 15.41
CA SER A 279 3.46 28.13 14.74
C SER A 279 2.34 28.31 13.69
N ARG A 280 1.90 27.22 13.05
CA ARG A 280 0.82 27.24 12.06
C ARG A 280 -0.59 27.09 12.63
N LEU A 281 -0.75 26.67 13.89
CA LEU A 281 -2.05 26.67 14.57
C LEU A 281 -2.40 28.05 15.17
N LEU A 282 -1.42 28.97 15.18
CA LEU A 282 -1.55 30.35 15.66
C LEU A 282 -1.77 31.35 14.50
N LEU A 283 -1.83 30.87 13.26
CA LEU A 283 -2.16 31.60 12.04
C LEU A 283 -3.50 31.07 11.51
#